data_AF-A0A4P2QYR8-F1
#
_entry.id   AF-A0A4P2QYR8-F1
#
_cell.length_a   1.000
_cell.length_b   1.000
_cell.length_c   1.000
_cell.angle_alpha   90.00
_cell.angle_beta   90.00
_cell.angle_gamma   90.00
#
_symmetry.space_group_name_H-M   'P 1'
#
loop_
_entity.id
_entity.type
_entity.pdbx_description
1 polymer ?
#
loop_
_entity_poly.entity_id
_entity_poly.type
_entity_poly.pdbx_seq_one_letter_code
_entity_poly.pdbx_strand_id
1 'polypeptide(L)'
;MPKKRIGEPIAVRRYGVEGQPDREIVLVIGKPIAPGTSQGDWCCPVLISGLGDEVFHFQEGVDALQALQLAQGFARQTLEASGLPITWAGGEPGDLGLYRPISSPYGLWFQRLAERALDLAIDAVAQIVVEVSRQDPKVREYMARAHAQRE
;
A
#
# COMPACT_ATOMS: atom_id res chain seq x y z
N MET A 1 5.38 18.49 -16.95
CA MET A 1 6.38 17.47 -16.54
C MET A 1 6.26 17.24 -15.03
N PRO A 2 5.46 16.26 -14.59
CA PRO A 2 5.27 15.91 -13.18
C PRO A 2 6.60 15.65 -12.42
N LYS A 3 7.65 15.24 -13.13
CA LYS A 3 9.02 15.04 -12.60
C LYS A 3 9.61 16.23 -11.82
N LYS A 4 9.23 17.49 -12.11
CA LYS A 4 9.83 18.66 -11.41
C LYS A 4 9.32 18.84 -9.98
N ARG A 5 8.13 18.30 -9.64
CA ARG A 5 7.51 18.47 -8.33
C ARG A 5 7.88 17.37 -7.33
N ILE A 6 8.12 16.16 -7.83
CA ILE A 6 8.40 14.97 -7.01
C ILE A 6 9.87 14.85 -6.56
N GLY A 7 10.79 15.63 -7.14
CA GLY A 7 12.22 15.43 -6.92
C GLY A 7 12.74 14.14 -7.56
N GLU A 8 13.65 13.43 -6.87
CA GLU A 8 14.14 12.11 -7.27
C GLU A 8 13.10 11.03 -6.92
N PRO A 9 12.44 10.37 -7.90
CA PRO A 9 11.49 9.31 -7.60
C PRO A 9 12.23 8.06 -7.11
N ILE A 10 11.79 7.50 -5.99
CA ILE A 10 12.35 6.26 -5.42
C ILE A 10 11.41 5.06 -5.58
N ALA A 11 10.13 5.31 -5.84
CA ALA A 11 9.16 4.27 -6.16
C ALA A 11 8.13 4.77 -7.18
N VAL A 12 7.75 3.90 -8.10
CA VAL A 12 6.67 4.10 -9.06
C VAL A 12 5.81 2.85 -9.06
N ARG A 13 4.50 3.00 -8.98
CA ARG A 13 3.53 1.91 -9.12
C ARG A 13 2.44 2.30 -10.10
N ARG A 14 2.09 1.35 -10.98
CA ARG A 14 1.02 1.48 -11.96
C ARG A 14 -0.10 0.53 -11.58
N TYR A 15 -1.32 1.02 -11.71
CA TYR A 15 -2.54 0.31 -11.39
C TYR A 15 -3.48 0.30 -12.59
N GLY A 16 -4.23 -0.79 -12.72
CA GLY A 16 -5.38 -0.86 -13.60
C GLY A 16 -6.65 -0.43 -12.87
N VAL A 17 -7.73 -0.25 -13.64
CA VAL A 17 -9.09 -0.08 -13.12
C VAL A 17 -9.98 -1.14 -13.75
N GLU A 18 -10.67 -1.93 -12.93
CA GLU A 18 -11.54 -2.99 -13.42
C GLU A 18 -12.61 -2.43 -14.38
N GLY A 19 -12.80 -3.11 -15.51
CA GLY A 19 -13.71 -2.68 -16.57
C GLY A 19 -13.23 -1.49 -17.41
N GLN A 20 -12.02 -0.96 -17.17
CA GLN A 20 -11.45 0.18 -17.89
C GLN A 20 -9.99 -0.14 -18.33
N PRO A 21 -9.78 -0.96 -19.37
CA PRO A 21 -8.46 -1.48 -19.74
C PRO A 21 -7.45 -0.40 -20.17
N ASP A 22 -7.94 0.72 -20.70
CA ASP A 22 -7.09 1.84 -21.15
C ASP A 22 -6.79 2.84 -20.03
N ARG A 23 -7.40 2.67 -18.84
CA ARG A 23 -7.20 3.59 -17.72
C ARG A 23 -6.07 3.09 -16.83
N GLU A 24 -5.05 3.94 -16.68
CA GLU A 24 -3.94 3.72 -15.77
C GLU A 24 -3.94 4.77 -14.65
N ILE A 25 -3.73 4.31 -13.42
CA ILE A 25 -3.42 5.19 -12.28
C ILE A 25 -1.94 4.99 -11.93
N VAL A 26 -1.22 6.10 -11.76
CA VAL A 26 0.21 6.09 -11.48
C VAL A 26 0.48 6.75 -10.14
N LEU A 27 1.03 5.98 -9.21
CA LEU A 27 1.59 6.46 -7.95
C LEU A 27 3.09 6.65 -8.10
N VAL A 28 3.60 7.81 -7.71
CA VAL A 28 5.03 8.09 -7.59
C VAL A 28 5.30 8.58 -6.16
N ILE A 29 6.32 8.00 -5.53
CA ILE A 29 6.86 8.46 -4.25
C ILE A 29 8.28 8.96 -4.50
N GLY A 30 8.55 10.20 -4.11
CA GLY A 30 9.87 10.79 -4.18
C GLY A 30 10.72 10.51 -2.94
N LYS A 31 12.01 10.72 -3.09
CA LYS A 31 13.00 10.62 -2.02
C LYS A 31 12.64 11.56 -0.88
N PRO A 32 12.65 11.10 0.39
CA PRO A 32 12.52 11.98 1.54
C PRO A 32 13.54 13.12 1.50
N ILE A 33 13.07 14.31 1.83
CA ILE A 33 13.81 15.58 1.79
C ILE A 33 14.03 16.01 3.24
N ALA A 34 15.29 16.20 3.61
CA ALA A 34 15.66 16.72 4.93
C ALA A 34 15.14 18.16 5.12
N PRO A 35 14.78 18.53 6.35
CA PRO A 35 14.40 19.91 6.65
C PRO A 35 15.57 20.87 6.42
N GLY A 36 15.26 22.09 5.98
CA GLY A 36 16.27 23.16 5.84
C GLY A 36 16.75 23.73 7.18
N THR A 37 16.15 23.34 8.29
CA THR A 37 16.45 23.80 9.65
C THR A 37 16.46 22.63 10.63
N SER A 38 17.06 22.79 11.81
CA SER A 38 17.13 21.75 12.85
C SER A 38 15.79 21.47 13.57
N GLN A 39 14.76 22.27 13.31
CA GLN A 39 13.43 22.13 13.92
C GLN A 39 12.34 21.79 12.88
N GLY A 40 12.69 21.61 11.60
CA GLY A 40 11.73 21.22 10.57
C GLY A 40 11.53 19.71 10.51
N ASP A 41 10.42 19.29 9.90
CA ASP A 41 10.15 17.89 9.59
C ASP A 41 10.77 17.48 8.25
N TRP A 42 11.04 16.19 8.11
CA TRP A 42 11.33 15.58 6.82
C TRP A 42 10.07 15.53 5.98
N CYS A 43 10.20 15.78 4.68
CA CYS A 43 9.08 15.74 3.76
C CYS A 43 9.28 14.62 2.72
N CYS A 44 8.26 13.80 2.48
CA CYS A 44 8.25 12.82 1.40
C CYS A 44 7.15 13.18 0.38
N PRO A 45 7.51 13.55 -0.86
CA PRO A 45 6.51 13.95 -1.85
C PRO A 45 5.83 12.73 -2.47
N VAL A 46 4.51 12.85 -2.66
CA VAL A 46 3.65 11.85 -3.28
C VAL A 46 2.91 12.49 -4.44
N LEU A 47 2.85 11.77 -5.55
CA LEU A 47 2.10 12.14 -6.74
C LEU A 47 1.22 10.97 -7.18
N ILE A 48 -0.06 11.25 -7.42
CA ILE A 48 -1.02 10.29 -7.98
C ILE A 48 -1.68 10.92 -9.19
N SER A 49 -1.57 10.25 -10.33
CA SER A 49 -2.18 10.65 -11.60
C SER A 49 -3.18 9.58 -12.06
N GLY A 50 -4.18 9.95 -12.86
CA GLY A 50 -5.18 9.02 -13.40
C GLY A 50 -6.48 8.90 -12.61
N LEU A 51 -6.61 9.60 -11.48
CA LEU A 51 -7.85 9.71 -10.70
C LEU A 51 -8.85 10.73 -11.25
N GLY A 52 -8.46 11.50 -12.27
CA GLY A 52 -9.16 12.70 -12.73
C GLY A 52 -8.18 13.86 -12.63
N ASP A 53 -8.24 14.59 -11.51
CA ASP A 53 -7.21 15.58 -11.16
C ASP A 53 -5.95 14.90 -10.60
N GLU A 54 -4.81 15.54 -10.86
CA GLU A 54 -3.52 15.12 -10.30
C GLU A 54 -3.46 15.47 -8.81
N VAL A 55 -3.17 14.48 -7.96
CA VAL A 55 -2.98 14.67 -6.52
C VAL A 55 -1.49 14.76 -6.24
N PHE A 56 -1.05 15.90 -5.70
CA PHE A 56 0.33 16.10 -5.28
C PHE A 56 0.36 16.60 -3.83
N HIS A 57 1.15 15.95 -2.97
CA HIS A 57 1.25 16.30 -1.56
C HIS A 57 2.61 15.95 -0.97
N PHE A 58 3.01 16.64 0.10
CA PHE A 58 4.15 16.27 0.92
C PHE A 58 3.66 15.65 2.22
N GLN A 59 4.16 14.48 2.58
CA GLN A 59 3.94 13.90 3.90
C GLN A 59 5.11 14.22 4.81
N GLU A 60 4.80 14.77 5.98
CA GLU A 60 5.76 15.28 6.96
C GLU A 60 6.00 14.25 8.06
N GLY A 61 7.26 14.01 8.41
CA GLY A 61 7.66 13.11 9.49
C GLY A 61 8.90 13.58 10.22
N VAL A 62 9.08 13.10 11.45
CA VAL A 62 10.22 13.44 12.32
C VAL A 62 11.55 13.00 11.69
N ASP A 63 11.54 11.92 10.92
CA ASP A 63 12.68 11.44 10.15
C ASP A 63 12.27 10.98 8.73
N ALA A 64 13.27 10.63 7.93
CA ALA A 64 13.07 10.16 6.56
C ALA A 64 12.21 8.89 6.48
N LEU A 65 12.31 8.00 7.47
CA LEU A 65 11.57 6.74 7.51
C LEU A 65 10.09 6.99 7.78
N GLN A 66 9.77 7.80 8.78
CA GLN A 66 8.40 8.15 9.12
C GLN A 66 7.73 8.92 7.97
N ALA A 67 8.42 9.88 7.35
CA ALA A 67 7.89 10.61 6.19
C ALA A 67 7.54 9.66 5.04
N LEU A 68 8.38 8.65 4.77
CA LEU A 68 8.11 7.62 3.76
C LEU A 68 6.92 6.71 4.13
N GLN A 69 6.82 6.29 5.39
CA GLN A 69 5.69 5.47 5.86
C GLN A 69 4.36 6.23 5.75
N LEU A 70 4.37 7.53 6.11
CA LEU A 70 3.21 8.41 5.96
C LEU A 70 2.86 8.65 4.49
N ALA A 71 3.85 8.81 3.61
CA ALA A 71 3.65 8.84 2.15
C ALA A 71 2.92 7.60 1.62
N GLN A 72 3.32 6.40 2.07
CA GLN A 72 2.63 5.15 1.71
C GLN A 72 1.19 5.11 2.24
N GLY A 73 1.00 5.51 3.51
CA GLY A 73 -0.33 5.56 4.13
C GLY A 73 -1.27 6.57 3.46
N PHE A 74 -0.77 7.75 3.09
CA PHE A 74 -1.51 8.75 2.33
C PHE A 74 -1.89 8.25 0.94
N ALA A 75 -0.94 7.63 0.23
CA ALA A 75 -1.21 7.08 -1.09
C ALA A 75 -2.33 6.03 -1.04
N ARG A 76 -2.26 5.12 -0.06
CA ARG A 76 -3.29 4.09 0.16
C ARG A 76 -4.66 4.72 0.42
N GLN A 77 -4.77 5.63 1.39
CA GLN A 77 -6.02 6.29 1.73
C GLN A 77 -6.61 7.06 0.56
N THR A 78 -5.77 7.74 -0.23
CA THR A 78 -6.22 8.51 -1.40
C THR A 78 -6.78 7.60 -2.50
N LEU A 79 -6.12 6.46 -2.77
CA LEU A 79 -6.60 5.48 -3.74
C LEU A 79 -7.90 4.82 -3.26
N GLU A 80 -7.99 4.43 -1.98
CA GLU A 80 -9.22 3.88 -1.40
C GLU A 80 -10.39 4.88 -1.45
N ALA A 81 -10.13 6.16 -1.13
CA ALA A 81 -11.14 7.22 -1.15
C ALA A 81 -11.65 7.56 -2.56
N SER A 82 -10.92 7.15 -3.61
CA SER A 82 -11.39 7.36 -5.00
C SER A 82 -12.65 6.56 -5.34
N GLY A 83 -12.92 5.48 -4.60
CA GLY A 83 -14.04 4.57 -4.85
C GLY A 83 -13.92 3.76 -6.16
N LEU A 84 -12.80 3.87 -6.87
CA LEU A 84 -12.56 3.12 -8.09
C LEU A 84 -12.17 1.66 -7.76
N PRO A 85 -12.57 0.68 -8.58
CA PRO A 85 -12.14 -0.72 -8.45
C PRO A 85 -10.69 -0.87 -8.97
N ILE A 86 -9.74 -0.31 -8.23
CA ILE A 86 -8.32 -0.25 -8.59
C ILE A 86 -7.69 -1.63 -8.39
N THR A 87 -6.95 -2.11 -9.37
CA THR A 87 -6.23 -3.39 -9.31
C THR A 87 -4.73 -3.17 -9.39
N TRP A 88 -3.97 -3.94 -8.62
CA TRP A 88 -2.52 -3.98 -8.69
C TRP A 88 -2.07 -5.35 -9.20
N ALA A 89 -1.21 -5.35 -10.23
CA ALA A 89 -0.61 -6.57 -10.79
C ALA A 89 -1.64 -7.65 -11.20
N GLY A 90 -2.84 -7.25 -11.64
CA GLY A 90 -3.92 -8.17 -12.00
C GLY A 90 -4.58 -8.86 -10.79
N GLY A 91 -4.29 -8.39 -9.58
CA GLY A 91 -4.93 -8.83 -8.35
C GLY A 91 -6.38 -8.35 -8.20
N GLU A 92 -6.97 -8.70 -7.07
CA GLU A 92 -8.37 -8.38 -6.75
C GLU A 92 -8.60 -6.86 -6.69
N PRO A 93 -9.76 -6.36 -7.16
CA PRO A 93 -10.12 -4.96 -7.00
C PRO A 93 -10.09 -4.52 -5.53
N GLY A 94 -9.37 -3.43 -5.25
CA GLY A 94 -9.14 -2.92 -3.90
C GLY A 94 -7.85 -3.44 -3.24
N ASP A 95 -7.20 -4.48 -3.80
CA ASP A 95 -5.85 -4.85 -3.39
C ASP A 95 -4.83 -3.91 -4.05
N LEU A 96 -4.47 -2.85 -3.31
CA LEU A 96 -3.52 -1.83 -3.76
C LEU A 96 -2.05 -2.24 -3.59
N GLY A 97 -1.78 -3.37 -2.93
CA GLY A 97 -0.43 -3.80 -2.57
C GLY A 97 0.34 -2.84 -1.67
N LEU A 98 -0.33 -1.86 -1.06
CA LEU A 98 0.29 -0.86 -0.19
C LEU A 98 0.16 -1.29 1.27
N TYR A 99 1.23 -1.15 2.04
CA TYR A 99 1.20 -1.45 3.46
C TYR A 99 0.19 -0.56 4.19
N ARG A 100 -0.58 -1.16 5.10
CA ARG A 100 -1.47 -0.45 6.03
C ARG A 100 -0.93 -0.63 7.45
N PRO A 101 -0.33 0.41 8.08
CA PRO A 101 0.06 0.29 9.47
C PRO A 101 -1.18 0.13 10.35
N ILE A 102 -1.11 -0.76 11.33
CA ILE A 102 -2.07 -0.79 12.44
C ILE A 102 -1.67 0.34 13.39
N SER A 103 -2.06 1.57 13.05
CA SER A 103 -1.85 2.73 13.91
C SER A 103 -3.03 2.88 14.87
N SER A 104 -2.74 3.15 16.15
CA SER A 104 -3.75 3.37 17.18
C SER A 104 -3.62 4.76 17.81
N PRO A 105 -4.68 5.58 17.84
CA PRO A 105 -4.68 6.79 18.66
C PRO A 105 -4.82 6.48 20.17
N TYR A 106 -5.10 5.23 20.53
CA TYR A 106 -5.36 4.79 21.92
C TYR A 106 -4.10 4.26 22.62
N GLY A 107 -2.93 4.44 22.01
CA GLY A 107 -1.63 4.04 22.56
C GLY A 107 -1.23 2.59 22.24
N LEU A 108 -0.01 2.24 22.68
CA LEU A 108 0.68 1.00 22.32
C LEU A 108 -0.05 -0.28 22.74
N TRP A 109 -0.78 -0.26 23.85
CA TRP A 109 -1.51 -1.45 24.31
C TRP A 109 -2.58 -1.87 23.31
N PHE A 110 -3.31 -0.92 22.72
CA PHE A 110 -4.37 -1.19 21.75
C PHE A 110 -3.78 -1.61 20.41
N GLN A 111 -2.69 -0.97 19.99
CA GLN A 111 -1.95 -1.40 18.81
C GLN A 111 -1.52 -2.87 18.94
N ARG A 112 -0.90 -3.26 20.07
CA ARG A 112 -0.50 -4.65 20.32
C ARG A 112 -1.68 -5.61 20.37
N LEU A 113 -2.82 -5.17 20.93
CA LEU A 113 -4.04 -5.96 20.91
C LEU A 113 -4.52 -6.21 19.47
N ALA A 114 -4.53 -5.19 18.63
CA ALA A 114 -4.95 -5.27 17.24
C ALA A 114 -3.97 -6.11 16.39
N GLU A 115 -2.66 -5.92 16.57
CA GLU A 115 -1.62 -6.75 15.96
C GLU A 115 -1.82 -8.23 16.31
N ARG A 116 -1.97 -8.54 17.60
CA ARG A 116 -2.20 -9.92 18.06
C ARG A 116 -3.50 -10.52 17.53
N ALA A 117 -4.56 -9.71 17.41
CA ALA A 117 -5.81 -10.17 16.83
C ALA A 117 -5.65 -10.52 15.35
N LEU A 118 -4.88 -9.73 14.60
CA LEU A 118 -4.55 -10.02 13.21
C LEU A 118 -3.72 -11.31 13.08
N ASP A 119 -2.67 -11.46 13.91
CA ASP A 119 -1.84 -12.67 13.91
C ASP A 119 -2.68 -13.93 14.15
N LEU A 120 -3.58 -13.90 15.14
CA LEU A 120 -4.49 -15.01 15.42
C LEU A 120 -5.43 -15.31 14.24
N ALA A 121 -5.92 -14.28 13.55
CA ALA A 121 -6.76 -14.46 12.37
C ALA A 121 -5.98 -15.10 11.21
N ILE A 122 -4.74 -14.68 10.99
CA ILE A 122 -3.84 -15.25 9.98
C ILE A 122 -3.59 -16.73 10.30
N ASP A 123 -3.25 -17.06 11.55
CA ASP A 123 -2.99 -18.43 11.99
C ASP A 123 -4.21 -19.33 11.81
N ALA A 124 -5.40 -18.86 12.19
CA ALA A 124 -6.64 -19.60 12.03
C ALA A 124 -6.95 -19.91 10.56
N VAL A 125 -6.82 -18.92 9.68
CA VAL A 125 -7.01 -19.11 8.23
C VAL A 125 -5.97 -20.06 7.66
N ALA A 126 -4.70 -19.92 8.06
CA ALA A 126 -3.62 -20.80 7.60
C ALA A 126 -3.88 -22.26 7.97
N GLN A 127 -4.36 -22.54 9.19
CA GLN A 127 -4.73 -23.89 9.61
C GLN A 127 -5.84 -24.48 8.75
N ILE A 128 -6.90 -23.71 8.49
CA ILE A 128 -8.01 -24.13 7.62
C ILE A 128 -7.49 -24.45 6.22
N VAL A 129 -6.67 -23.58 5.63
CA VAL A 129 -6.12 -23.78 4.29
C VAL A 129 -5.26 -25.05 4.22
N VAL A 130 -4.44 -25.34 5.24
CA VAL A 130 -3.65 -26.56 5.31
C VAL A 130 -4.54 -27.80 5.37
N GLU A 131 -5.58 -27.77 6.19
CA GLU A 131 -6.51 -28.90 6.32
C GLU A 131 -7.28 -29.16 5.02
N VAL A 132 -7.82 -28.12 4.39
CA VAL A 132 -8.53 -28.22 3.11
C VAL A 132 -7.58 -28.72 2.01
N SER A 133 -6.34 -28.22 1.95
CA SER A 133 -5.34 -28.65 0.95
C SER A 133 -4.86 -30.10 1.13
N ARG A 134 -5.00 -30.66 2.34
CA ARG A 134 -4.76 -32.10 2.58
C ARG A 134 -5.88 -32.96 2.01
N GLN A 135 -7.11 -32.46 2.06
CA GLN A 135 -8.33 -33.18 1.64
C GLN A 135 -8.64 -33.03 0.15
N ASP A 136 -8.34 -31.87 -0.46
CA ASP A 136 -8.62 -31.60 -1.88
C ASP A 136 -7.33 -31.27 -2.69
N PRO A 137 -6.94 -32.15 -3.63
CA PRO A 137 -5.80 -31.92 -4.52
C PRO A 137 -5.91 -30.64 -5.37
N LYS A 138 -7.12 -30.20 -5.74
CA LYS A 138 -7.34 -28.99 -6.55
C LYS A 138 -7.00 -27.73 -5.76
N VAL A 139 -7.33 -27.70 -4.47
CA VAL A 139 -6.99 -26.59 -3.58
C VAL A 139 -5.47 -26.51 -3.40
N ARG A 140 -4.79 -27.65 -3.26
CA ARG A 140 -3.33 -27.70 -3.21
C ARG A 140 -2.68 -27.14 -4.48
N GLU A 141 -3.21 -27.50 -5.65
CA GLU A 141 -2.72 -27.01 -6.94
C GLU A 141 -2.98 -25.51 -7.13
N TYR A 142 -4.14 -25.01 -6.70
CA TYR A 142 -4.47 -23.58 -6.69
C TYR A 142 -3.48 -22.78 -5.82
N MET A 143 -3.23 -23.23 -4.58
CA MET A 143 -2.29 -22.56 -3.68
C MET A 143 -0.86 -22.54 -4.23
N ALA A 144 -0.42 -23.62 -4.87
CA ALA A 144 0.90 -23.65 -5.52
C ALA A 144 1.02 -22.62 -6.66
N ARG A 145 -0.04 -22.44 -7.46
CA ARG A 145 -0.08 -21.41 -8.52
C ARG A 145 -0.09 -20.00 -7.94
N ALA A 146 -0.86 -19.76 -6.88
CA ALA A 146 -0.92 -18.45 -6.22
C ALA A 146 0.43 -18.05 -5.62
N HIS A 147 1.21 -18.99 -5.08
CA HIS A 147 2.58 -18.74 -4.62
C HIS A 147 3.53 -18.39 -5.77
N ALA A 148 3.46 -19.10 -6.90
CA ALA A 148 4.31 -18.85 -8.06
C ALA A 148 4.05 -17.50 -8.76
N GLN A 149 2.86 -16.91 -8.59
CA GLN A 149 2.52 -15.58 -9.12
C GLN A 149 3.02 -14.42 -8.24
N ARG A 150 3.53 -14.71 -7.04
CA ARG A 150 4.06 -13.71 -6.09
C ARG A 150 5.60 -13.58 -6.13
N GLU A 151 6.29 -14.46 -6.86
CA GLU A 151 7.75 -14.45 -7.10
C GLU A 151 8.10 -13.75 -8.42
#